data_AF-A0A1H1ECD8-F1
#
_entry.id   AF-A0A1H1ECD8-F1
#
_cell.length_a   1.000
_cell.length_b   1.000
_cell.length_c   1.000
_cell.angle_alpha   90.00
_cell.angle_beta   90.00
_cell.angle_gamma   90.00
#
_symmetry.space_group_name_H-M   'P 1'
#
loop_
_entity.id
_entity.type
_entity.pdbx_description
1 polymer ?
#
loop_
_entity_poly.entity_id
_entity_poly.type
_entity_poly.pdbx_seq_one_letter_code
_entity_poly.pdbx_strand_id
1 'polypeptide(L)'
;MKTLKKIGLAAALAVGLGIGAAASAQTVGYNIRTGDVWVDTRLGEINDYGRRYRDPFVGEMTGYYGAPRSLIVELLDNRRWAPADVYYACALAHSLGVPCVNVVREYDRNPGLGWGNVAKHYGIKPGSPAFHALKRGTASTYGRWGYPVAVDRPVHVDWSKHGPGKSQGKGNAPRPAADHGQGKSGHDSGDHGGKGKGKGKDQGNGSGKEKGNGKGK
;
A
#
# COMPACT_ATOMS: atom_id res chain seq x y z
N MET A 1 -20.39 75.62 16.37
CA MET A 1 -21.17 76.08 15.20
C MET A 1 -21.46 74.88 14.31
N LYS A 2 -22.76 74.61 14.04
CA LYS A 2 -23.40 73.99 12.85
C LYS A 2 -22.58 72.89 12.12
N THR A 3 -23.05 71.66 11.83
CA THR A 3 -24.40 71.22 11.46
C THR A 3 -24.41 69.68 11.36
N LEU A 4 -25.48 69.02 11.82
CA LEU A 4 -25.83 67.67 11.36
C LEU A 4 -26.18 67.71 9.86
N LYS A 5 -25.81 66.68 9.09
CA LYS A 5 -26.46 66.38 7.82
C LYS A 5 -26.79 64.88 7.72
N LYS A 6 -27.97 64.65 7.19
CA LYS A 6 -28.82 63.47 7.30
C LYS A 6 -28.37 62.34 6.36
N ILE A 7 -28.60 61.11 6.82
CA ILE A 7 -29.20 59.94 6.15
C ILE A 7 -29.01 59.85 4.63
N GLY A 8 -28.37 58.77 4.20
CA GLY A 8 -28.49 58.20 2.87
C GLY A 8 -28.47 56.67 2.95
N LEU A 9 -29.64 56.07 3.13
CA LEU A 9 -29.85 54.64 2.95
C LEU A 9 -29.92 54.40 1.44
N ALA A 10 -28.91 53.75 0.86
CA ALA A 10 -28.97 53.26 -0.51
C ALA A 10 -28.68 51.76 -0.49
N ALA A 11 -29.75 50.97 -0.48
CA ALA A 11 -29.71 49.56 -0.79
C ALA A 11 -29.41 49.41 -2.29
N ALA A 12 -28.25 48.86 -2.63
CA ALA A 12 -27.97 48.35 -3.96
C ALA A 12 -27.75 46.83 -3.84
N LEU A 13 -28.80 46.07 -4.16
CA LEU A 13 -28.67 44.68 -4.56
C LEU A 13 -27.86 44.64 -5.86
N ALA A 14 -26.65 44.10 -5.79
CA ALA A 14 -25.95 43.62 -6.97
C ALA A 14 -25.75 42.11 -6.82
N VAL A 15 -26.60 41.35 -7.49
CA VAL A 15 -26.43 39.92 -7.78
C VAL A 15 -25.24 39.82 -8.73
N GLY A 16 -24.06 39.52 -8.19
CA GLY A 16 -22.87 39.15 -8.95
C GLY A 16 -22.72 37.63 -8.94
N LEU A 17 -22.86 37.04 -10.13
CA LEU A 17 -22.82 35.61 -10.39
C LEU A 17 -21.58 34.92 -9.83
N GLY A 18 -21.80 33.67 -9.44
CA GLY A 18 -20.82 32.74 -8.90
C GLY A 18 -19.51 32.72 -9.69
N ILE A 19 -18.47 33.24 -9.04
CA ILE A 19 -17.18 32.60 -9.14
C ILE A 19 -17.34 31.34 -8.32
N GLY A 20 -17.45 30.19 -9.00
CA GLY A 20 -17.36 28.91 -8.36
C GLY A 20 -16.13 28.94 -7.48
N ALA A 21 -16.34 28.97 -6.17
CA ALA A 21 -15.33 28.47 -5.27
C ALA A 21 -15.06 27.07 -5.80
N ALA A 22 -13.92 26.89 -6.47
CA ALA A 22 -13.25 25.61 -6.36
C ALA A 22 -13.16 25.44 -4.85
N ALA A 23 -14.10 24.67 -4.30
CA ALA A 23 -13.97 24.07 -3.00
C ALA A 23 -12.70 23.27 -3.16
N SER A 24 -11.58 23.94 -2.90
CA SER A 24 -10.43 23.31 -2.32
C SER A 24 -11.07 22.57 -1.17
N ALA A 25 -11.26 21.27 -1.33
CA ALA A 25 -11.41 20.40 -0.19
C ALA A 25 -10.09 20.61 0.54
N GLN A 26 -10.06 21.67 1.34
CA GLN A 26 -9.08 21.90 2.36
C GLN A 26 -9.26 20.65 3.19
N THR A 27 -8.41 19.66 2.96
CA THR A 27 -8.38 18.44 3.72
C THR A 27 -8.16 18.90 5.14
N VAL A 28 -9.24 18.98 5.91
CA VAL A 28 -9.22 19.33 7.32
C VAL A 28 -8.16 18.44 7.96
N GLY A 29 -7.01 19.06 8.24
CA GLY A 29 -5.85 18.50 8.91
C GLY A 29 -5.57 17.01 8.71
N TYR A 30 -5.19 16.57 7.50
CA TYR A 30 -4.46 15.30 7.38
C TYR A 30 -3.06 15.49 7.99
N ASN A 31 -2.99 15.43 9.32
CA ASN A 31 -1.76 15.46 10.11
C ASN A 31 -1.46 14.03 10.59
N ILE A 32 -1.05 13.17 9.67
CA ILE A 32 -0.40 11.90 10.01
C ILE A 32 1.02 12.20 10.49
N ARG A 33 1.16 12.94 11.59
CA ARG A 33 2.47 13.18 12.21
C ARG A 33 2.84 11.93 12.97
N THR A 34 3.43 10.95 12.28
CA THR A 34 3.90 9.71 12.91
C THR A 34 5.21 9.92 13.66
N GLY A 35 5.90 11.04 13.39
CA GLY A 35 7.19 11.38 13.98
C GLY A 35 8.38 10.92 13.13
N ASP A 36 8.14 10.43 11.91
CA ASP A 36 9.18 10.04 10.95
C ASP A 36 8.82 10.57 9.55
N VAL A 37 9.71 11.39 8.99
CA VAL A 37 9.47 12.10 7.73
C VAL A 37 9.27 11.13 6.55
N TRP A 38 9.98 10.00 6.55
CA TRP A 38 9.84 9.01 5.49
C TRP A 38 8.46 8.36 5.55
N VAL A 39 8.00 7.96 6.74
CA VAL A 39 6.66 7.38 6.94
C VAL A 39 5.58 8.39 6.58
N ASP A 40 5.70 9.63 7.06
CA ASP A 40 4.73 10.70 6.78
C ASP A 40 4.62 10.97 5.27
N THR A 41 5.75 10.97 4.55
CA THR A 41 5.78 11.09 3.09
C THR A 41 5.06 9.94 2.40
N ARG A 42 5.36 8.68 2.79
CA ARG A 42 4.71 7.51 2.17
C ARG A 42 3.22 7.47 2.43
N LEU A 43 2.76 7.94 3.59
CA LEU A 43 1.34 7.95 3.92
C LEU A 43 0.57 8.97 3.07
N GLY A 44 1.18 10.13 2.78
CA GLY A 44 0.63 11.05 1.78
C GLY A 44 0.46 10.39 0.41
N GLU A 45 1.50 9.72 -0.09
CA GLU A 45 1.47 9.02 -1.38
C GLU A 45 0.51 7.83 -1.41
N ILE A 46 0.38 7.06 -0.31
CA ILE A 46 -0.60 5.98 -0.17
C ILE A 46 -2.03 6.53 -0.23
N ASN A 47 -2.26 7.72 0.33
CA ASN A 47 -3.55 8.38 0.26
C ASN A 47 -3.94 8.64 -1.20
N ASP A 48 -3.00 9.14 -2.00
CA ASP A 48 -3.20 9.38 -3.42
C ASP A 48 -3.39 8.08 -4.21
N TYR A 49 -2.59 7.06 -3.91
CA TYR A 49 -2.73 5.73 -4.51
C TYR A 49 -4.12 5.16 -4.23
N GLY A 50 -4.54 5.11 -2.96
CA GLY A 50 -5.80 4.49 -2.57
C GLY A 50 -7.04 5.21 -3.10
N ARG A 51 -6.96 6.53 -3.28
CA ARG A 51 -8.01 7.32 -3.94
C ARG A 51 -8.11 7.03 -5.43
N ARG A 52 -6.98 6.87 -6.12
CA ARG A 52 -6.94 6.64 -7.56
C ARG A 52 -7.17 5.17 -7.96
N TYR A 53 -6.65 4.24 -7.16
CA TYR A 53 -6.61 2.81 -7.42
C TYR A 53 -7.28 2.03 -6.29
N ARG A 54 -8.56 2.32 -6.06
CA ARG A 54 -9.30 1.79 -4.91
C ARG A 54 -9.31 0.26 -4.83
N ASP A 55 -9.63 -0.43 -5.92
CA ASP A 55 -9.70 -1.89 -5.90
C ASP A 55 -8.33 -2.57 -5.66
N PRO A 56 -7.24 -2.16 -6.34
CA PRO A 56 -5.89 -2.60 -5.99
C PRO A 56 -5.52 -2.32 -4.53
N PHE A 57 -5.89 -1.14 -4.01
CA PHE A 57 -5.66 -0.80 -2.60
C PHE A 57 -6.40 -1.75 -1.65
N VAL A 58 -7.69 -2.02 -1.88
CA VAL A 58 -8.44 -2.98 -1.05
C VAL A 58 -7.85 -4.39 -1.18
N GLY A 59 -7.42 -4.78 -2.38
CA GLY A 59 -6.71 -6.05 -2.61
C GLY A 59 -5.45 -6.19 -1.75
N GLU A 60 -4.62 -5.14 -1.71
CA GLU A 60 -3.42 -5.06 -0.87
C GLU A 60 -3.77 -5.23 0.62
N MET A 61 -4.78 -4.49 1.12
CA MET A 61 -5.19 -4.55 2.52
C MET A 61 -5.71 -5.93 2.94
N THR A 62 -6.47 -6.57 2.06
CA THR A 62 -7.05 -7.90 2.34
C THR A 62 -6.03 -9.03 2.22
N GLY A 63 -5.17 -8.99 1.20
CA GLY A 63 -4.22 -10.05 0.90
C GLY A 63 -2.96 -10.04 1.77
N TYR A 64 -2.39 -8.86 2.03
CA TYR A 64 -1.09 -8.75 2.71
C TYR A 64 -1.20 -8.28 4.16
N TYR A 65 -2.20 -7.45 4.47
CA TYR A 65 -2.44 -6.98 5.83
C TYR A 65 -3.51 -7.77 6.59
N GLY A 66 -4.13 -8.76 5.93
CA GLY A 66 -5.08 -9.70 6.54
C GLY A 66 -6.37 -9.05 7.06
N ALA A 67 -6.69 -7.84 6.59
CA ALA A 67 -7.90 -7.15 7.01
C ALA A 67 -9.13 -7.70 6.25
N PRO A 68 -10.26 -7.98 6.92
CA PRO A 68 -11.48 -8.39 6.23
C PRO A 68 -11.91 -7.32 5.21
N ARG A 69 -12.32 -7.74 4.01
CA ARG A 69 -12.75 -6.80 2.95
C ARG A 69 -13.89 -5.90 3.43
N SER A 70 -14.83 -6.45 4.19
CA SER A 70 -15.96 -5.72 4.77
C SER A 70 -15.49 -4.56 5.65
N LEU A 71 -14.50 -4.79 6.52
CA LEU A 71 -13.91 -3.75 7.38
C LEU A 71 -13.29 -2.63 6.54
N ILE A 72 -12.51 -2.97 5.51
CA ILE A 72 -11.85 -1.97 4.66
C ILE A 72 -12.88 -1.12 3.91
N VAL A 73 -13.90 -1.75 3.34
CA VAL A 73 -14.98 -1.05 2.63
C VAL A 73 -15.77 -0.15 3.59
N GLU A 74 -16.11 -0.64 4.78
CA GLU A 74 -16.79 0.16 5.81
C GLU A 74 -15.97 1.40 6.20
N LEU A 75 -14.66 1.24 6.44
CA LEU A 75 -13.78 2.33 6.83
C LEU A 75 -13.69 3.41 5.73
N LEU A 76 -13.55 2.99 4.47
CA LEU A 76 -13.43 3.91 3.34
C LEU A 76 -14.75 4.61 3.00
N ASP A 77 -15.85 3.85 2.93
CA ASP A 77 -17.09 4.35 2.32
C ASP A 77 -18.05 4.93 3.35
N ASN A 78 -18.25 4.24 4.48
CA ASN A 78 -19.21 4.67 5.50
C ASN A 78 -18.55 5.65 6.47
N ARG A 79 -17.35 5.28 6.94
CA ARG A 79 -16.63 6.06 7.95
C ARG A 79 -15.72 7.13 7.37
N ARG A 80 -15.55 7.13 6.04
CA ARG A 80 -14.82 8.16 5.28
C ARG A 80 -13.37 8.34 5.74
N TRP A 81 -12.74 7.28 6.23
CA TRP A 81 -11.31 7.28 6.53
C TRP A 81 -10.51 7.54 5.25
N ALA A 82 -9.39 8.26 5.38
CA ALA A 82 -8.47 8.36 4.27
C ALA A 82 -7.84 6.97 4.03
N PRO A 83 -7.55 6.56 2.77
CA PRO A 83 -6.86 5.30 2.52
C PRO A 83 -5.58 5.11 3.33
N ALA A 84 -4.85 6.18 3.59
CA ALA A 84 -3.65 6.11 4.42
C ALA A 84 -3.93 5.87 5.92
N ASP A 85 -5.06 6.32 6.45
CA ASP A 85 -5.51 5.99 7.82
C ASP A 85 -5.79 4.49 7.93
N VAL A 86 -6.52 3.95 6.95
CA VAL A 86 -6.84 2.51 6.85
C VAL A 86 -5.57 1.69 6.72
N TYR A 87 -4.67 2.11 5.81
CA TYR A 87 -3.38 1.48 5.63
C TYR A 87 -2.58 1.46 6.92
N TYR A 88 -2.42 2.62 7.57
CA TYR A 88 -1.56 2.74 8.73
C TYR A 88 -2.07 1.92 9.90
N ALA A 89 -3.39 1.91 10.15
CA ALA A 89 -3.99 1.07 11.17
C ALA A 89 -3.65 -0.42 10.98
N CYS A 90 -3.87 -0.94 9.77
CA CYS A 90 -3.60 -2.35 9.49
C CYS A 90 -2.09 -2.66 9.41
N ALA A 91 -1.27 -1.71 8.96
CA ALA A 91 0.18 -1.88 8.90
C ALA A 91 0.82 -1.90 10.29
N LEU A 92 0.35 -1.05 11.22
CA LEU A 92 0.71 -1.12 12.63
C LEU A 92 0.30 -2.48 13.21
N ALA A 93 -0.96 -2.89 13.01
CA ALA A 93 -1.46 -4.17 13.50
C ALA A 93 -0.65 -5.36 12.98
N HIS A 94 -0.32 -5.35 11.69
CA HIS A 94 0.52 -6.37 11.05
C HIS A 94 1.94 -6.40 11.65
N SER A 95 2.55 -5.24 11.90
CA SER A 95 3.87 -5.17 12.54
C SER A 95 3.89 -5.70 13.99
N LEU A 96 2.72 -5.73 14.64
CA LEU A 96 2.51 -6.24 16.00
C LEU A 96 2.02 -7.69 16.02
N GLY A 97 1.67 -8.27 14.87
CA GLY A 97 1.05 -9.60 14.80
C GLY A 97 -0.38 -9.66 15.36
N VAL A 98 -1.12 -8.54 15.34
CA VAL A 98 -2.51 -8.47 15.83
C VAL A 98 -3.48 -8.15 14.69
N PRO A 99 -4.79 -8.46 14.84
CA PRO A 99 -5.79 -8.11 13.84
C PRO A 99 -5.93 -6.59 13.60
N CYS A 100 -6.10 -6.17 12.33
CA CYS A 100 -6.27 -4.76 11.97
C CYS A 100 -7.39 -4.05 12.77
N VAL A 101 -8.50 -4.75 13.01
CA VAL A 101 -9.64 -4.21 13.77
C VAL A 101 -9.26 -3.75 15.17
N ASN A 102 -8.22 -4.31 15.79
CA ASN A 102 -7.80 -3.92 17.14
C ASN A 102 -7.25 -2.48 17.15
N VAL A 103 -6.42 -2.13 16.17
CA VAL A 103 -5.86 -0.78 16.04
C VAL A 103 -6.93 0.22 15.59
N VAL A 104 -7.86 -0.21 14.73
CA VAL A 104 -9.03 0.61 14.36
C VAL A 104 -9.85 0.99 15.61
N ARG A 105 -10.16 0.00 16.47
CA ARG A 105 -10.88 0.26 17.74
C ARG A 105 -10.10 1.17 18.68
N GLU A 106 -8.77 1.05 18.72
CA GLU A 106 -7.93 1.91 19.55
C GLU A 106 -7.98 3.37 19.09
N TYR A 107 -7.94 3.60 17.76
CA TYR A 107 -8.12 4.93 17.19
C TYR A 107 -9.51 5.50 17.53
N ASP A 108 -10.55 4.67 17.44
CA ASP A 108 -11.95 5.09 17.69
C ASP A 108 -12.24 5.48 19.14
N ARG A 109 -11.53 4.86 20.08
CA ARG A 109 -11.61 5.22 21.50
C ARG A 109 -10.93 6.54 21.81
N ASN A 110 -9.99 6.95 20.97
CA ASN A 110 -9.13 8.10 21.20
C ASN A 110 -9.05 9.03 19.96
N PRO A 111 -10.20 9.47 19.41
CA PRO A 111 -10.21 10.28 18.20
C PRO A 111 -9.51 11.62 18.49
N GLY A 112 -8.72 12.08 17.52
CA GLY A 112 -8.02 13.38 17.62
C GLY A 112 -6.67 13.35 18.34
N LEU A 113 -6.25 12.24 18.97
CA LEU A 113 -4.89 12.11 19.50
C LEU A 113 -3.82 11.96 18.41
N GLY A 114 -4.23 11.63 17.18
CA GLY A 114 -3.36 11.44 16.03
C GLY A 114 -2.63 10.09 16.03
N TRP A 115 -2.18 9.69 14.84
CA TRP A 115 -1.58 8.37 14.61
C TRP A 115 -0.29 8.12 15.37
N GLY A 116 0.52 9.16 15.61
CA GLY A 116 1.72 9.04 16.42
C GLY A 116 1.45 8.60 17.86
N ASN A 117 0.34 9.02 18.47
CA ASN A 117 -0.01 8.60 19.83
C ASN A 117 -0.57 7.17 19.86
N VAL A 118 -1.40 6.80 18.89
CA VAL A 118 -1.85 5.41 18.72
C VAL A 118 -0.65 4.46 18.56
N ALA A 119 0.32 4.80 17.71
CA ALA A 119 1.54 4.01 17.54
C ALA A 119 2.32 3.88 18.86
N LYS A 120 2.46 4.97 19.62
CA LYS A 120 3.13 4.97 20.94
C LYS A 120 2.43 4.09 21.96
N HIS A 121 1.10 4.03 22.00
CA HIS A 121 0.35 3.13 22.90
C HIS A 121 0.72 1.66 22.68
N TYR A 122 1.08 1.29 21.45
CA TYR A 122 1.57 -0.04 21.11
C TYR A 122 3.09 -0.21 21.21
N GLY A 123 3.81 0.79 21.76
CA GLY A 123 5.28 0.76 21.85
C GLY A 123 5.99 0.91 20.50
N ILE A 124 5.27 1.30 19.44
CA ILE A 124 5.84 1.61 18.13
C ILE A 124 6.34 3.05 18.17
N LYS A 125 7.65 3.18 18.28
CA LYS A 125 8.38 4.45 18.27
C LYS A 125 9.52 4.38 17.26
N PRO A 126 10.01 5.51 16.74
CA PRO A 126 11.20 5.53 15.91
C PRO A 126 12.33 4.68 16.52
N GLY A 127 12.86 3.76 15.72
CA GLY A 127 13.92 2.82 16.11
C GLY A 127 13.45 1.51 16.79
N SER A 128 12.16 1.32 17.09
CA SER A 128 11.70 0.04 17.63
C SER A 128 11.70 -1.07 16.56
N PRO A 129 11.82 -2.37 16.93
CA PRO A 129 11.75 -3.46 15.96
C PRO A 129 10.46 -3.46 15.14
N ALA A 130 9.33 -3.17 15.78
CA ALA A 130 8.03 -3.03 15.12
C ALA A 130 7.99 -1.84 14.16
N PHE A 131 8.63 -0.72 14.52
CA PHE A 131 8.75 0.43 13.61
C PHE A 131 9.60 0.12 12.37
N HIS A 132 10.71 -0.61 12.53
CA HIS A 132 11.47 -1.08 11.38
C HIS A 132 10.68 -2.09 10.53
N ALA A 133 9.90 -2.98 11.15
CA ALA A 133 9.01 -3.90 10.45
C ALA A 133 7.94 -3.16 9.64
N LEU A 134 7.34 -2.12 10.22
CA LEU A 134 6.39 -1.23 9.56
C LEU A 134 7.00 -0.63 8.28
N LYS A 135 8.20 -0.02 8.39
CA LYS A 135 8.87 0.61 7.22
C LYS A 135 9.22 -0.39 6.12
N ARG A 136 9.70 -1.60 6.48
CA ARG A 136 9.95 -2.68 5.51
C ARG A 136 8.67 -3.17 4.84
N GLY A 137 7.59 -3.29 5.61
CA GLY A 137 6.26 -3.62 5.10
C GLY A 137 5.80 -2.59 4.07
N THR A 138 5.94 -1.30 4.39
CA THR A 138 5.64 -0.20 3.45
C THR A 138 6.48 -0.26 2.19
N ALA A 139 7.79 -0.44 2.28
CA ALA A 139 8.63 -0.60 1.10
C ALA A 139 8.19 -1.78 0.21
N SER A 140 7.76 -2.89 0.84
CA SER A 140 7.27 -4.08 0.14
C SER A 140 5.94 -3.83 -0.60
N THR A 141 5.02 -3.07 0.01
CA THR A 141 3.77 -2.63 -0.64
C THR A 141 4.04 -1.84 -1.92
N TYR A 142 4.96 -0.89 -1.86
CA TYR A 142 5.37 -0.10 -3.02
C TYR A 142 5.97 -0.97 -4.14
N GLY A 143 6.76 -1.98 -3.78
CA GLY A 143 7.24 -2.98 -4.73
C GLY A 143 6.11 -3.73 -5.45
N ARG A 144 5.06 -4.13 -4.72
CA ARG A 144 3.87 -4.79 -5.30
C ARG A 144 3.04 -3.86 -6.18
N TRP A 145 3.04 -2.57 -5.88
CA TRP A 145 2.41 -1.55 -6.72
C TRP A 145 3.23 -1.17 -7.95
N GLY A 146 4.39 -1.80 -8.14
CA GLY A 146 5.26 -1.62 -9.31
C GLY A 146 6.23 -0.46 -9.22
N TYR A 147 6.40 0.15 -8.03
CA TYR A 147 7.34 1.24 -7.80
C TYR A 147 8.16 0.99 -6.53
N PRO A 148 9.21 0.16 -6.58
CA PRO A 148 10.01 -0.15 -5.40
C PRO A 148 10.61 1.11 -4.77
N VAL A 149 10.44 1.28 -3.47
CA VAL A 149 11.08 2.34 -2.69
C VAL A 149 12.03 1.73 -1.67
N ALA A 150 13.16 2.39 -1.44
CA ALA A 150 14.05 2.03 -0.34
C ALA A 150 13.62 2.74 0.94
N VAL A 151 13.72 2.03 2.06
CA VAL A 151 13.50 2.59 3.39
C VAL A 151 14.48 3.75 3.61
N ASP A 152 14.00 4.85 4.20
CA ASP A 152 14.78 6.06 4.50
C ASP A 152 15.36 6.83 3.31
N ARG A 153 15.06 6.41 2.08
CA ARG A 153 15.46 7.14 0.89
C ARG A 153 14.45 8.25 0.55
N PRO A 154 14.90 9.50 0.32
CA PRO A 154 14.02 10.60 -0.07
C PRO A 154 13.69 10.50 -1.57
N VAL A 155 12.73 9.65 -1.90
CA VAL A 155 12.13 9.56 -3.25
C VAL A 155 10.68 10.04 -3.18
N HIS A 156 10.14 10.64 -4.23
CA HIS A 156 8.71 10.96 -4.29
C HIS A 156 8.04 10.14 -5.39
N VAL A 157 6.89 9.54 -5.08
CA VAL A 157 6.12 8.72 -6.01
C VAL A 157 4.88 9.46 -6.46
N ASP A 158 4.87 9.84 -7.74
CA ASP A 158 3.70 10.43 -8.39
C ASP A 158 2.87 9.34 -9.08
N TRP A 159 1.79 8.93 -8.41
CA TRP A 159 0.86 7.93 -8.90
C TRP A 159 -0.01 8.41 -10.09
N SER A 160 0.12 9.65 -10.56
CA SER A 160 -0.59 10.08 -11.77
C SER A 160 0.15 9.60 -13.02
N LYS A 161 1.46 9.44 -12.88
CA LYS A 161 2.39 8.94 -13.89
C LYS A 161 2.63 7.43 -13.79
N HIS A 162 2.49 6.87 -12.59
CA HIS A 162 2.74 5.46 -12.29
C HIS A 162 1.49 4.79 -11.70
N GLY A 163 1.23 3.53 -12.01
CA GLY A 163 0.12 2.81 -11.41
C GLY A 163 0.06 1.33 -11.77
N PRO A 164 -0.79 0.54 -11.07
CA PRO A 164 -0.96 -0.88 -11.35
C PRO A 164 -1.37 -1.09 -12.81
N GLY A 165 -0.64 -1.94 -13.53
CA GLY A 165 -0.90 -2.20 -14.95
C GLY A 165 -0.29 -1.19 -15.93
N LYS A 166 0.30 -0.07 -15.46
CA LYS A 166 1.13 0.82 -16.27
C LYS A 166 2.61 0.44 -16.11
N SER A 167 2.99 -0.78 -16.49
CA SER A 167 4.42 -1.07 -16.67
C SER A 167 4.90 -0.31 -17.90
N GLN A 168 5.54 0.84 -17.69
CA GLN A 168 6.47 1.34 -18.70
C GLN A 168 7.52 0.25 -18.90
N GLY A 169 7.69 -0.17 -20.16
CA GLY A 169 8.58 -1.26 -20.53
C GLY A 169 10.01 -1.05 -20.00
N LYS A 170 10.66 -2.17 -19.65
CA LYS A 170 12.11 -2.35 -19.53
C LYS A 170 12.90 -1.07 -19.18
N GLY A 171 12.75 -0.59 -17.95
CA GLY A 171 13.64 0.41 -17.37
C GLY A 171 14.39 -0.19 -16.18
N ASN A 172 15.71 -0.19 -16.24
CA ASN A 172 16.65 -0.74 -15.25
C ASN A 172 16.22 -0.48 -13.79
N ALA A 173 15.72 -1.51 -13.11
CA ALA A 173 15.90 -1.60 -11.67
C ALA A 173 17.40 -1.83 -11.41
N PRO A 174 18.05 -1.09 -10.48
CA PRO A 174 19.41 -1.40 -10.08
C PRO A 174 19.43 -2.81 -9.50
N ARG A 175 20.06 -3.75 -10.21
CA ARG A 175 20.36 -5.06 -9.67
C ARG A 175 21.37 -4.87 -8.53
N PRO A 176 21.17 -5.46 -7.33
CA PRO A 176 22.25 -5.52 -6.35
C PRO A 176 23.45 -6.23 -7.01
N ALA A 177 24.64 -5.66 -6.85
CA ALA A 177 25.86 -6.17 -7.45
C ALA A 177 26.04 -7.64 -7.07
N ALA A 178 26.08 -8.52 -8.08
CA ALA A 178 26.51 -9.89 -7.90
C ALA A 178 28.03 -9.86 -7.69
N ASP A 179 28.45 -10.34 -6.53
CA ASP A 179 29.83 -10.59 -6.16
C ASP A 179 30.42 -11.63 -7.13
N HIS A 180 31.33 -11.19 -8.00
CA HIS A 180 32.08 -12.08 -8.88
C HIS A 180 33.34 -12.57 -8.14
N GLY A 181 33.16 -13.61 -7.33
CA GLY A 181 34.25 -14.45 -6.84
C GLY A 181 34.89 -15.22 -8.00
N GLN A 182 36.14 -14.89 -8.29
CA GLN A 182 36.97 -15.44 -9.34
C GLN A 182 37.56 -16.79 -8.88
N GLY A 183 37.30 -17.88 -9.60
CA GLY A 183 37.89 -19.20 -9.35
C GLY A 183 38.22 -19.90 -10.67
N LYS A 184 39.52 -20.00 -10.99
CA LYS A 184 40.08 -20.74 -12.12
C LYS A 184 40.40 -22.19 -11.71
N SER A 185 40.02 -23.15 -12.55
CA SER A 185 40.68 -24.45 -12.85
C SER A 185 39.68 -25.27 -13.67
N GLY A 186 40.01 -26.11 -14.65
CA GLY A 186 41.22 -26.62 -15.29
C GLY A 186 40.73 -27.57 -16.39
N HIS A 187 41.52 -27.77 -17.45
CA HIS A 187 41.26 -28.74 -18.51
C HIS A 187 41.04 -30.16 -17.96
N ASP A 188 40.13 -30.93 -18.58
CA ASP A 188 40.49 -32.26 -19.07
C ASP A 188 39.59 -32.72 -20.22
N SER A 189 40.16 -33.52 -21.11
CA SER A 189 39.62 -33.94 -22.40
C SER A 189 38.95 -35.31 -22.28
N GLY A 190 37.93 -35.60 -23.09
CA GLY A 190 37.30 -36.91 -23.11
C GLY A 190 36.36 -37.10 -24.29
N ASP A 191 36.78 -37.97 -25.19
CA ASP A 191 36.22 -38.31 -26.50
C ASP A 191 34.93 -39.17 -26.44
N HIS A 192 34.37 -39.46 -27.62
CA HIS A 192 33.30 -40.40 -27.97
C HIS A 192 31.85 -39.86 -27.82
N GLY A 193 31.01 -39.79 -28.86
CA GLY A 193 30.86 -40.64 -30.04
C GLY A 193 29.54 -41.41 -29.92
N GLY A 194 28.53 -41.10 -30.75
CA GLY A 194 27.30 -41.91 -30.75
C GLY A 194 26.07 -41.27 -31.38
N LYS A 195 25.94 -41.41 -32.71
CA LYS A 195 24.70 -41.25 -33.48
C LYS A 195 23.76 -42.42 -33.15
N GLY A 196 22.51 -42.15 -32.78
CA GLY A 196 21.49 -43.19 -32.60
C GLY A 196 20.08 -42.68 -32.90
N LYS A 197 19.56 -43.00 -34.09
CA LYS A 197 18.13 -42.91 -34.45
C LYS A 197 17.37 -44.04 -33.75
N GLY A 198 16.17 -43.75 -33.24
CA GLY A 198 15.22 -44.79 -32.80
C GLY A 198 13.79 -44.28 -32.76
N LYS A 199 12.98 -44.70 -33.74
CA LYS A 199 11.51 -44.62 -33.75
C LYS A 199 10.94 -45.59 -32.71
N GLY A 200 9.80 -45.24 -32.11
CA GLY A 200 8.94 -46.20 -31.40
C GLY A 200 7.62 -45.56 -31.02
N LYS A 201 6.54 -45.95 -31.71
CA LYS A 201 5.15 -45.62 -31.41
C LYS A 201 4.59 -46.59 -30.36
N ASP A 202 3.41 -46.21 -29.88
CA ASP A 202 2.26 -47.04 -29.50
C ASP A 202 1.91 -47.19 -28.01
N GLN A 203 0.78 -46.54 -27.70
CA GLN A 203 -0.46 -47.06 -27.10
C GLN A 203 -0.46 -47.66 -25.69
N GLY A 204 -1.43 -47.21 -24.89
CA GLY A 204 -1.88 -47.90 -23.68
C GLY A 204 -2.86 -47.08 -22.85
N ASN A 205 -4.10 -46.96 -23.33
CA ASN A 205 -5.26 -46.47 -22.58
C ASN A 205 -5.67 -47.51 -21.52
N GLY A 206 -6.06 -47.08 -20.31
CA GLY A 206 -6.44 -48.01 -19.25
C GLY A 206 -7.00 -47.33 -18.00
N SER A 207 -8.24 -46.88 -18.08
CA SER A 207 -9.09 -46.48 -16.96
C SER A 207 -9.38 -47.65 -16.00
N GLY A 208 -9.16 -47.46 -14.70
CA GLY A 208 -9.57 -48.38 -13.65
C GLY A 208 -10.22 -47.63 -12.49
N LYS A 209 -11.53 -47.83 -12.31
CA LYS A 209 -12.39 -47.25 -11.28
C LYS A 209 -13.19 -48.40 -10.67
N GLU A 210 -12.99 -48.72 -9.39
CA GLU A 210 -13.96 -49.36 -8.47
C GLU A 210 -13.31 -49.45 -7.08
N LYS A 211 -13.80 -48.73 -6.07
CA LYS A 211 -14.88 -49.06 -5.12
C LYS A 211 -14.65 -50.37 -4.36
N GLY A 212 -14.37 -50.26 -3.07
CA GLY A 212 -14.44 -51.34 -2.08
C GLY A 212 -14.68 -50.76 -0.69
N ASN A 213 -15.91 -50.92 -0.21
CA ASN A 213 -16.45 -50.47 1.07
C ASN A 213 -15.99 -51.41 2.20
N GLY A 214 -15.56 -50.88 3.35
CA GLY A 214 -15.13 -51.68 4.49
C GLY A 214 -15.59 -51.05 5.81
N LYS A 215 -16.73 -51.49 6.31
CA LYS A 215 -17.31 -51.17 7.62
C LYS A 215 -17.11 -52.39 8.51
N GLY A 216 -16.60 -52.22 9.73
CA GLY A 216 -16.53 -53.36 10.65
C GLY A 216 -15.80 -53.11 11.95
N LYS A 217 -16.60 -52.74 12.96
CA LYS A 217 -16.42 -52.87 14.42
C LYS A 217 -15.34 -52.03 15.11
#